data_AF-X0WJE0-F1
#
_entry.id   AF-X0WJE0-F1
#
_cell.length_a   1.000
_cell.length_b   1.000
_cell.length_c   1.000
_cell.angle_alpha   90.00
_cell.angle_beta   90.00
_cell.angle_gamma   90.00
#
_symmetry.space_group_name_H-M   'P 1'
#
loop_
_entity.id
_entity.type
_entity.pdbx_description
1 polymer ?
#
loop_
_entity_poly.entity_id
_entity_poly.type
_entity_poly.pdbx_seq_one_letter_code
_entity_poly.pdbx_strand_id
1 'polypeptide(L)' 'MRDRRLSWSQLVRRVFSVDALQCNRCGGRMRILSAIDQPEVIRDILDC' A
#
# COMPACT_ATOMS: atom_id res chain seq x y z
N MET A 1 21.63 10.95 15.18
CA MET A 1 20.95 9.73 14.69
C MET A 1 20.21 10.09 13.41
N ARG A 2 20.55 9.49 12.26
CA ARG A 2 19.77 9.69 11.03
C ARG A 2 18.43 8.98 11.21
N ASP A 3 17.34 9.73 11.20
CA ASP A 3 16.00 9.16 11.11
C ASP A 3 15.94 8.33 9.82
N ARG A 4 15.85 7.01 9.97
CA ARG A 4 15.79 6.11 8.83
C ARG A 4 14.37 6.16 8.30
N ARG A 5 14.13 7.08 7.35
CA ARG A 5 12.87 7.20 6.60
C ARG A 5 12.46 5.82 6.09
N LEU A 6 11.47 5.23 6.74
CA LEU A 6 10.85 3.97 6.31
C LEU A 6 10.03 4.23 5.04
N SER A 7 10.01 3.27 4.13
CA SER A 7 9.09 3.34 3.00
C SER A 7 7.65 3.24 3.49
N TRP A 8 6.70 3.77 2.72
CA TRP A 8 5.27 3.64 3.02
C TRP A 8 4.86 2.19 3.31
N SER A 9 5.33 1.23 2.51
CA SER A 9 5.02 -0.20 2.73
C SER A 9 5.57 -0.73 4.05
N GLN A 10 6.74 -0.26 4.48
CA GLN A 10 7.33 -0.66 5.77
C GLN A 10 6.52 -0.08 6.94
N LEU A 11 5.99 1.14 6.81
CA LEU A 11 5.11 1.74 7.80
C LEU A 11 3.79 0.98 7.92
N VAL A 12 3.14 0.68 6.80
CA VAL A 12 1.90 -0.11 6.78
C VAL A 12 2.11 -1.46 7.45
N ARG A 13 3.20 -2.17 7.12
CA ARG A 13 3.54 -3.44 7.77
C ARG A 13 3.76 -3.30 9.27
N ARG A 14 4.39 -2.23 9.73
CA ARG A 14 4.63 -2.00 11.15
C ARG A 14 3.35 -1.74 11.94
N VAL A 15 2.44 -0.94 11.40
CA VAL A 15 1.22 -0.50 12.11
C VAL A 15 0.10 -1.55 12.00
N PHE A 16 -0.08 -2.12 10.81
CA PHE A 16 -1.21 -3.00 10.52
C PHE A 16 -0.83 -4.48 10.42
N SER A 17 0.46 -4.82 10.55
CA SER A 17 0.97 -6.19 10.40
C SER A 17 0.66 -6.83 9.03
N VAL A 18 0.42 -6.03 7.99
CA VAL A 18 0.16 -6.49 6.60
C VAL A 18 1.25 -6.03 5.62
N ASP A 19 1.65 -6.88 4.67
CA ASP A 19 2.52 -6.48 3.56
C ASP A 19 1.69 -6.01 2.37
N ALA A 20 1.55 -4.69 2.22
CA ALA A 20 0.78 -4.07 1.15
C ALA A 20 1.26 -4.39 -0.28
N LEU A 21 2.45 -4.98 -0.42
CA LEU A 21 3.04 -5.36 -1.71
C LEU A 21 3.21 -6.87 -1.86
N GLN A 22 2.53 -7.67 -1.03
CA GLN A 22 2.37 -9.10 -1.24
C GLN A 22 1.01 -9.37 -1.90
N CYS A 23 1.01 -10.15 -2.98
CA CYS A 23 -0.22 -10.60 -3.62
C CYS A 23 -0.98 -11.56 -2.71
N ASN A 24 -2.24 -11.24 -2.39
CA ASN A 24 -3.10 -12.08 -1.55
C ASN A 24 -3.52 -13.41 -2.24
N ARG A 25 -3.35 -13.55 -3.56
CA ARG A 25 -3.68 -14.77 -4.30
C ARG A 25 -2.51 -15.75 -4.41
N CYS A 26 -1.31 -15.26 -4.72
CA CYS A 26 -0.15 -16.10 -5.02
C CYS A 26 1.08 -15.85 -4.14
N GLY A 27 1.06 -14.86 -3.24
CA GLY A 27 2.19 -14.53 -2.38
C GLY A 27 3.35 -13.79 -3.08
N GLY A 28 3.26 -13.57 -4.40
CA GLY A 28 4.28 -12.86 -5.18
C GLY A 28 4.40 -11.37 -4.84
N ARG A 29 5.52 -10.76 -5.24
CA ARG A 29 5.77 -9.33 -5.00
C ARG A 29 5.02 -8.46 -6.01
N MET A 30 4.16 -7.58 -5.52
CA MET A 30 3.47 -6.57 -6.32
C MET A 30 4.34 -5.33 -6.51
N ARG A 31 4.05 -4.56 -7.57
CA ARG A 31 4.67 -3.27 -7.87
C ARG A 31 3.61 -2.17 -7.79
N ILE A 32 4.00 -1.02 -7.26
CA ILE A 32 3.15 0.18 -7.28
C ILE A 32 3.13 0.70 -8.73
N LEU A 33 1.93 0.88 -9.28
CA LEU A 33 1.74 1.43 -10.63
C LEU A 33 1.40 2.92 -10.59
N SER A 34 0.51 3.32 -9.69
CA SER A 34 0.08 4.70 -9.50
C SER A 34 -0.37 4.93 -8.06
N ALA A 35 -0.38 6.20 -7.63
CA ALA A 35 -1.07 6.66 -6.44
C ALA A 35 -2.31 7.45 -6.89
N ILE A 36 -3.46 7.16 -6.30
CA ILE A 36 -4.74 7.83 -6.61
C ILE A 36 -5.13 8.63 -5.37
N ASP A 37 -5.33 9.93 -5.53
CA ASP A 37 -5.68 10.87 -4.46
C ASP A 37 -7.02 11.59 -4.69
N GLN A 38 -7.65 11.39 -5.85
CA GLN A 38 -8.93 11.99 -6.21
C GLN A 38 -10.09 11.29 -5.50
N PRO A 39 -10.89 11.99 -4.66
CA PRO A 39 -11.95 11.37 -3.88
C PRO A 39 -13.07 10.74 -4.72
N GLU A 40 -13.39 11.27 -5.90
CA GLU A 40 -14.36 10.61 -6.79
C GLU A 40 -13.87 9.24 -7.25
N VAL A 41 -12.62 9.17 -7.75
CA VAL A 41 -12.02 7.93 -8.26
C VAL A 41 -11.88 6.87 -7.17
N ILE A 42 -11.55 7.27 -5.95
CA ILE A 42 -11.45 6.34 -4.81
C ILE A 42 -12.82 5.73 -4.50
N ARG A 43 -13.90 6.54 -4.52
CA ARG A 43 -15.27 6.05 -4.29
C ARG A 43 -15.69 5.07 -5.38
N ASP A 44 -15.45 5.41 -6.65
CA ASP A 44 -15.79 4.54 -7.78
C ASP A 44 -15.09 3.16 -7.71
N ILE A 45 -13.91 3.07 -7.10
CA ILE A 45 -13.17 1.81 -6.91
C ILE A 45 -13.70 0.99 -5.72
N LEU A 46 -14.13 1.66 -4.64
CA LEU A 46 -14.46 1.00 -3.38
C LEU A 46 -15.96 0.68 -3.24
N ASP A 47 -16.84 1.48 -3.83
CA ASP A 47 -18.30 1.46 -3.62
C ASP A 47 -19.05 0.53 -4.60
N CYS A 48 -18.45 -0.63 -4.95
CA CYS A 48 -18.99 -1.65 -5.87
C CYS A 48 -20.51 -1.86 -5.85
#